data_AF-A0A966XWX6-F1
#
_entry.id   AF-A0A966XWX6-F1
#
_cell.length_a   1.000
_cell.length_b   1.000
_cell.length_c   1.000
_cell.angle_alpha   90.00
_cell.angle_beta   90.00
_cell.angle_gamma   90.00
#
_symmetry.space_group_name_H-M   'P 1'
#
loop_
_entity.id
_entity.type
_entity.pdbx_description
1 polymer ?
#
loop_
_entity_poly.entity_id
_entity_poly.type
_entity_poly.pdbx_seq_one_letter_code
_entity_poly.pdbx_strand_id
1 'polypeptide(L)' 'FEFRVGGVHRDPLTIAKQSEAIPVSAGAKAAFDGAAASTRLQLAAAASIRQVNTQ' A
#
# COMPACT_ATOMS: atom_id res chain seq x y z
N PHE A 1 -10.31 -13.14 -13.85
CA PHE A 1 -9.52 -12.26 -12.97
C PHE A 1 -9.98 -10.83 -13.24
N GLU A 2 -10.27 -10.05 -12.20
CA GLU A 2 -10.75 -8.67 -12.32
C GLU A 2 -9.68 -7.71 -11.79
N PHE A 3 -9.33 -6.70 -12.59
CA PHE A 3 -8.44 -5.62 -12.14
C PHE A 3 -9.21 -4.31 -12.03
N ARG A 4 -9.09 -3.67 -10.86
CA ARG A 4 -9.61 -2.33 -10.62
C ARG A 4 -8.51 -1.42 -10.13
N VAL A 5 -8.42 -0.22 -10.71
CA VAL A 5 -7.51 0.84 -10.25
C VAL A 5 -8.38 2.01 -9.80
N GLY A 6 -8.31 2.36 -8.52
CA GLY A 6 -9.19 3.39 -7.93
C GLY A 6 -10.68 3.06 -8.08
N GLY A 7 -11.05 1.78 -8.09
CA GLY A 7 -12.43 1.31 -8.30
C GLY A 7 -12.86 1.21 -9.77
N VAL A 8 -12.08 1.74 -10.72
CA VAL A 8 -12.39 1.67 -12.16
C VAL A 8 -11.87 0.36 -12.75
N HIS A 9 -12.75 -0.37 -13.44
CA HIS A 9 -12.39 -1.61 -14.14
C HIS A 9 -11.35 -1.34 -15.23
N ARG A 10 -10.29 -2.14 -15.27
CA ARG A 10 -9.22 -2.07 -16.27
C ARG A 10 -9.08 -3.43 -16.95
N ASP A 11 -8.84 -3.41 -18.27
CA ASP A 11 -8.63 -4.63 -19.04
C ASP A 11 -7.46 -5.42 -18.44
N PRO A 12 -7.72 -6.61 -17.89
CA PRO A 12 -6.70 -7.39 -17.22
C PRO A 12 -5.50 -7.79 -18.11
N LEU A 13 -5.68 -7.90 -19.43
CA LEU A 13 -4.60 -8.22 -20.37
C LEU A 13 -3.62 -7.06 -20.57
N THR A 14 -4.05 -5.83 -20.29
CA THR A 14 -3.17 -4.65 -20.33
C THR A 14 -2.27 -4.56 -19.10
N ILE A 15 -2.76 -4.98 -17.93
CA ILE A 15 -2.01 -4.94 -16.66
C ILE A 15 -1.10 -6.16 -16.50
N ALA A 16 -1.50 -7.34 -16.97
CA ALA A 16 -0.69 -8.56 -16.84
C ALA A 16 0.74 -8.40 -17.44
N LYS A 17 0.89 -7.58 -18.49
CA LYS A 17 2.17 -7.27 -19.14
C LYS A 17 3.06 -6.28 -18.38
N GLN A 18 2.55 -5.65 -17.32
CA GLN A 18 3.24 -4.65 -16.50
C GLN A 18 3.59 -5.18 -15.10
N SER A 19 3.69 -6.51 -14.93
CA SER A 19 4.00 -7.15 -13.64
C SER A 19 5.48 -7.01 -13.24
N GLU A 20 6.05 -5.84 -13.43
CA GLU A 20 7.42 -5.51 -13.04
C GLU A 20 7.38 -4.65 -11.77
N ALA A 21 8.26 -4.95 -10.82
CA ALA A 21 8.40 -4.10 -9.65
C ALA A 21 9.05 -2.77 -10.07
N ILE A 22 8.31 -1.67 -9.95
CA ILE A 22 8.86 -0.32 -10.15
C ILE A 22 9.48 0.12 -8.81
N PRO A 23 10.81 0.25 -8.71
CA PRO A 23 11.45 0.66 -7.47
C PRO A 23 11.15 2.14 -7.16
N VAL A 24 11.16 2.48 -5.87
CA VAL A 24 11.16 3.87 -5.43
C VAL A 24 12.45 4.53 -5.92
N SER A 25 12.35 5.72 -6.54
CA SER A 25 13.52 6.45 -7.02
C SER A 25 14.47 6.82 -5.89
N ALA A 26 15.77 6.90 -6.17
CA ALA A 26 16.78 7.20 -5.15
C ALA A 26 16.50 8.51 -4.39
N GLY A 27 16.08 9.57 -5.10
CA GLY A 27 15.75 10.86 -4.48
C GLY A 27 14.49 10.83 -3.59
N ALA A 28 13.56 9.91 -3.85
CA ALA A 28 12.33 9.78 -3.06
C ALA A 28 12.46 8.79 -1.89
N LYS A 29 13.52 7.97 -1.87
CA LYS A 29 13.65 6.82 -0.96
C LYS A 29 13.61 7.20 0.51
N ALA A 30 14.34 8.24 0.93
CA ALA A 30 14.36 8.67 2.33
C ALA A 30 12.98 9.16 2.81
N ALA A 31 12.29 9.95 1.98
CA ALA A 31 10.94 10.43 2.30
C ALA A 31 9.93 9.27 2.37
N PHE A 32 10.02 8.31 1.44
CA PHE A 32 9.20 7.11 1.44
C PHE A 32 9.41 6.27 2.71
N ASP A 33 10.67 6.03 3.10
CA ASP A 33 10.99 5.24 4.30
C ASP A 33 10.45 5.91 5.57
N GLY A 34 10.55 7.25 5.68
CA GLY A 34 9.98 8.02 6.78
C GLY A 34 8.45 7.90 6.85
N ALA A 35 7.76 8.05 5.72
CA ALA A 35 6.32 7.88 5.65
C ALA A 35 5.88 6.45 6.03
N ALA A 36 6.58 5.44 5.50
CA ALA A 36 6.29 4.03 5.80
C ALA A 36 6.50 3.69 7.29
N ALA A 37 7.50 4.28 7.96
CA ALA A 37 7.69 4.12 9.40
C ALA A 37 6.53 4.73 10.20
N SER A 38 6.13 5.97 9.87
CA SER A 38 4.99 6.65 10.51
C SER A 38 3.69 5.86 10.37
N THR A 39 3.38 5.38 9.16
CA THR A 39 2.17 4.60 8.89
C THR A 39 2.15 3.28 9.68
N ARG A 40 3.30 2.60 9.83
CA ARG A 40 3.39 1.38 10.65
C ARG A 40 3.05 1.64 12.12
N LEU A 41 3.53 2.75 12.69
CA LEU A 41 3.20 3.15 14.07
C LEU A 41 1.70 3.43 14.22
N GLN A 42 1.11 4.18 13.29
CA GLN A 42 -0.32 4.48 13.30
C GLN A 42 -1.18 3.21 13.19
N LEU A 43 -0.78 2.29 12.31
CA LEU A 43 -1.49 1.02 12.13
C LEU A 43 -1.42 0.14 13.39
N ALA A 44 -0.25 0.09 14.05
CA ALA A 44 -0.09 -0.64 15.31
C ALA A 44 -0.95 -0.04 16.43
N ALA A 45 -1.01 1.29 16.54
CA ALA A 45 -1.87 1.97 17.50
C ALA A 45 -3.36 1.68 17.25
N ALA A 46 -3.81 1.75 15.99
CA ALA A 46 -5.19 1.42 15.62
C ALA A 46 -5.54 -0.05 15.92
N ALA A 47 -4.62 -0.98 15.68
CA ALA A 47 -4.80 -2.39 16.00
C ALA A 47 -4.95 -2.63 17.51
N SER A 48 -4.15 -1.93 18.33
CA SER A 48 -4.24 -1.99 19.79
C SER A 48 -5.61 -1.50 20.30
N ILE A 49 -6.11 -0.38 19.78
CA ILE A 49 -7.45 0.14 20.14
C ILE A 49 -8.54 -0.88 19.80
N ARG A 50 -8.45 -1.52 18.61
CA ARG A 50 -9.40 -2.55 18.21
C ARG A 50 -9.41 -3.74 19.18
N GLN A 51 -8.24 -4.19 19.65
CA GLN A 51 -8.14 -5.29 20.62
C GLN A 51 -8.80 -4.94 21.95
N VAL A 52 -8.61 -3.72 22.45
CA VAL A 52 -9.25 -3.24 23.70
C VAL A 52 -10.77 -3.27 23.59
N ASN A 53 -11.33 -2.86 22.44
CA ASN A 53 -12.77 -2.80 22.23
C ASN A 53 -13.44 -4.16 21.94
N THR A 54 -12.67 -5.23 21.73
CA THR A 54 -13.19 -6.59 21.48
C THR A 54 -13.10 -7.53 22.69
N GLN A 55 -12.74 -7.00 23.86
CA GLN A 55 -12.76 -7.70 25.15
C GLN A 55 -14.03 -7.33 25.92
#